data_AF-A0A327JMK6-F1
#
_entry.id   AF-A0A327JMK6-F1
#
_cell.length_a   1.000
_cell.length_b   1.000
_cell.length_c   1.000
_cell.angle_alpha   90.00
_cell.angle_beta   90.00
_cell.angle_gamma   90.00
#
_symmetry.space_group_name_H-M   'P 1'
#
loop_
_entity.id
_entity.type
_entity.pdbx_description
1 polymer ?
#
loop_
_entity_poly.entity_id
_entity_poly.type
_entity_poly.pdbx_seq_one_letter_code
_entity_poly.pdbx_strand_id
1 'polypeptide(L)'
;MREAFPDARLLYVDHPDCAARAAPGWLTPEMADAWADGFETLERIVAGKVAVDGVHTVGSDAGLAALMAGLPVTCWGTPFYAGRGLTTDRAPVGDGRRRLTIEELVAGTLIVASTHIDARTGIPCSAEDVANRILAEREGRLTLRLLPRTAWYATALAVAKRLGARIRQFVSFS
;
A
#
# COMPACT_ATOMS: atom_id res chain seq x y z
N MET A 1 -21.12 -5.45 -4.43
CA MET A 1 -20.58 -4.16 -4.92
C MET A 1 -21.42 -3.61 -6.06
N ARG A 2 -21.63 -4.37 -7.15
CA ARG A 2 -22.45 -3.92 -8.30
C ARG A 2 -23.85 -3.42 -7.91
N GLU A 3 -24.54 -4.14 -7.05
CA GLU A 3 -25.86 -3.75 -6.50
C GLU A 3 -25.83 -2.45 -5.68
N ALA A 4 -24.73 -2.16 -4.98
CA ALA A 4 -24.58 -0.97 -4.16
C ALA A 4 -24.28 0.29 -4.99
N PHE A 5 -23.87 0.11 -6.25
CA PHE A 5 -23.47 1.19 -7.15
C PHE A 5 -23.99 0.89 -8.57
N PRO A 6 -25.30 0.81 -8.81
CA PRO A 6 -25.84 0.34 -10.09
C PRO A 6 -25.41 1.21 -11.28
N ASP A 7 -25.27 2.52 -11.08
CA ASP A 7 -24.94 3.47 -12.14
C ASP A 7 -23.43 3.77 -12.25
N ALA A 8 -22.60 3.22 -11.36
CA ALA A 8 -21.16 3.49 -11.37
C ALA A 8 -20.45 2.65 -12.42
N ARG A 9 -19.41 3.20 -13.05
CA ARG A 9 -18.46 2.41 -13.82
C ARG A 9 -17.44 1.76 -12.90
N LEU A 10 -17.34 0.44 -12.89
CA LEU A 10 -16.39 -0.31 -12.07
C LEU A 10 -15.21 -0.76 -12.91
N LEU A 11 -14.04 -0.26 -12.56
CA LEU A 11 -12.78 -0.73 -13.11
C LEU A 11 -12.19 -1.72 -12.13
N TYR A 12 -11.92 -2.94 -12.59
CA TYR A 12 -11.23 -3.94 -11.80
C TYR A 12 -9.71 -3.80 -12.00
N VAL A 13 -8.98 -3.87 -10.90
CA VAL A 13 -7.53 -3.80 -10.87
C VAL A 13 -7.03 -5.16 -10.43
N ASP A 14 -6.37 -5.86 -11.34
CA ASP A 14 -5.74 -7.13 -11.04
C ASP A 14 -4.55 -6.97 -10.09
N HIS A 15 -4.28 -8.03 -9.33
CA HIS A 15 -2.99 -8.15 -8.66
C HIS A 15 -1.88 -8.14 -9.72
N PRO A 16 -0.75 -7.44 -9.50
CA PRO A 16 0.35 -7.39 -10.48
C PRO A 16 0.81 -8.78 -10.93
N ASP A 17 0.81 -9.78 -10.04
CA ASP A 17 1.15 -11.17 -10.41
C ASP A 17 0.12 -11.81 -11.34
N CYS A 18 -1.17 -11.43 -11.24
CA CYS A 18 -2.21 -11.90 -12.15
C CYS A 18 -2.07 -11.22 -13.52
N ALA A 19 -1.83 -9.91 -13.53
CA ALA A 19 -1.54 -9.17 -14.75
C ALA A 19 -0.29 -9.68 -15.48
N ALA A 20 0.72 -10.12 -14.72
CA ALA A 20 1.95 -10.75 -15.24
C ALA A 20 1.79 -12.24 -15.60
N ARG A 21 0.60 -12.84 -15.41
CA ARG A 21 0.31 -14.28 -15.57
C ARG A 21 1.19 -15.20 -14.69
N ALA A 22 1.75 -14.66 -13.62
CA ALA A 22 2.56 -15.39 -12.65
C ALA A 22 1.69 -16.09 -11.57
N ALA A 23 0.44 -15.64 -11.40
CA ALA A 23 -0.54 -16.25 -10.51
C ALA A 23 -1.95 -16.24 -11.16
N PRO A 24 -2.84 -17.18 -10.80
CA PRO A 24 -4.23 -17.12 -11.23
C PRO A 24 -4.96 -15.94 -10.56
N GLY A 25 -5.78 -15.23 -11.34
CA GLY A 25 -6.65 -14.17 -10.85
C GLY A 25 -7.77 -14.68 -9.94
N TRP A 26 -8.27 -13.81 -9.06
CA TRP A 26 -9.42 -14.11 -8.21
C TRP A 26 -10.75 -14.08 -8.97
N LEU A 27 -10.83 -13.35 -10.07
CA LEU A 27 -12.00 -13.32 -10.96
C LEU A 27 -11.82 -14.34 -12.08
N THR A 28 -12.79 -15.24 -12.23
CA THR A 28 -12.93 -15.96 -13.49
C THR A 28 -13.37 -15.00 -14.59
N PRO A 29 -13.21 -15.35 -15.88
CA PRO A 29 -13.72 -14.53 -16.98
C PRO A 29 -15.21 -14.20 -16.82
N GLU A 30 -16.04 -15.15 -16.39
CA GLU A 30 -17.47 -14.90 -16.18
C GLU A 30 -17.73 -13.90 -15.04
N MET A 31 -16.95 -13.95 -13.96
CA MET A 31 -17.08 -13.00 -12.85
C MET A 31 -16.61 -11.61 -13.27
N ALA A 32 -15.55 -11.52 -14.08
CA ALA A 32 -15.07 -10.25 -14.61
C ALA A 32 -16.12 -9.57 -15.50
N ASP A 33 -16.70 -10.31 -16.46
CA ASP A 33 -17.76 -9.81 -17.33
C ASP A 33 -19.02 -9.39 -16.55
N ALA A 34 -19.32 -10.08 -15.44
CA ALA A 34 -20.48 -9.76 -14.62
C ALA A 34 -20.27 -8.55 -13.69
N TRP A 35 -19.05 -8.30 -13.21
CA TRP A 35 -18.79 -7.38 -12.10
C TRP A 35 -17.97 -6.15 -12.46
N ALA A 36 -17.26 -6.16 -13.59
CA ALA A 36 -16.39 -5.07 -14.01
C ALA A 36 -16.79 -4.55 -15.40
N ASP A 37 -16.81 -3.23 -15.55
CA ASP A 37 -17.03 -2.56 -16.83
C ASP A 37 -15.71 -2.36 -17.62
N GLY A 38 -14.59 -2.85 -17.05
CA GLY A 38 -13.26 -2.78 -17.64
C GLY A 38 -12.16 -3.10 -16.63
N PHE A 39 -10.93 -3.18 -17.15
CA PHE A 39 -9.72 -3.41 -16.37
C PHE A 39 -8.83 -2.17 -16.38
N GLU A 40 -8.09 -1.94 -15.30
CA GLU A 40 -7.13 -0.84 -15.20
C GLU A 40 -5.96 -1.21 -14.29
N THR A 41 -4.86 -0.44 -14.35
CA THR A 41 -3.72 -0.65 -13.45
C THR A 41 -3.74 0.31 -12.26
N LEU A 42 -3.33 -0.20 -11.10
CA LEU A 42 -3.17 0.63 -9.90
C LEU A 42 -2.24 1.82 -10.15
N GLU A 43 -1.14 1.61 -10.88
CA GLU A 43 -0.16 2.65 -11.19
C GLU A 43 -0.81 3.84 -11.91
N ARG A 44 -1.66 3.58 -12.90
CA ARG A 44 -2.33 4.65 -13.67
C ARG A 44 -3.33 5.41 -12.81
N ILE A 45 -4.03 4.73 -11.90
CA ILE A 45 -4.96 5.33 -10.96
C ILE A 45 -4.22 6.22 -9.95
N VAL A 46 -3.21 5.69 -9.26
CA VAL A 46 -2.48 6.45 -8.21
C VAL A 46 -1.61 7.56 -8.78
N ALA A 47 -1.19 7.45 -10.05
CA ALA A 47 -0.52 8.53 -10.78
C ALA A 47 -1.48 9.60 -11.33
N GLY A 48 -2.80 9.47 -11.11
CA GLY A 48 -3.81 10.40 -11.62
C GLY A 48 -4.00 10.38 -13.13
N LYS A 49 -3.48 9.36 -13.83
CA LYS A 49 -3.68 9.16 -15.28
C LYS A 49 -5.07 8.63 -15.61
N VAL A 50 -5.75 8.06 -14.62
CA VAL A 50 -7.13 7.60 -14.68
C VAL A 50 -7.85 8.14 -13.46
N ALA A 51 -8.86 8.98 -13.69
CA ALA A 51 -9.67 9.54 -12.62
C ALA A 51 -10.65 8.50 -12.09
N VAL A 52 -10.72 8.37 -10.77
CA VAL A 52 -11.68 7.52 -10.07
C VAL A 52 -12.22 8.27 -8.84
N ASP A 53 -13.48 8.04 -8.49
CA ASP A 53 -14.09 8.65 -7.31
C ASP A 53 -13.62 7.99 -6.00
N GLY A 54 -13.11 6.76 -6.07
CA GLY A 54 -12.57 6.05 -4.92
C GLY A 54 -12.16 4.62 -5.26
N VAL A 55 -11.46 4.00 -4.31
CA VAL A 55 -10.97 2.62 -4.41
C VAL A 55 -11.70 1.75 -3.40
N HIS A 56 -12.19 0.60 -3.87
CA HIS A 56 -12.80 -0.43 -3.02
C HIS A 56 -11.85 -1.62 -2.91
N THR A 57 -11.59 -2.08 -1.68
CA THR A 57 -10.63 -3.16 -1.40
C THR A 57 -11.16 -4.09 -0.31
N VAL A 58 -10.80 -5.37 -0.37
CA VAL A 58 -11.04 -6.32 0.72
C VAL A 58 -9.85 -6.33 1.69
N GLY A 59 -8.62 -6.41 1.16
CA GLY A 59 -7.41 -6.42 1.99
C GLY A 59 -6.11 -6.17 1.23
N SER A 60 -6.17 -5.71 -0.03
CA SER A 60 -4.99 -5.51 -0.87
C SER A 60 -4.16 -4.30 -0.45
N ASP A 61 -2.84 -4.37 -0.64
CA ASP A 61 -1.92 -3.23 -0.50
C ASP A 61 -2.25 -2.09 -1.48
N ALA A 62 -3.02 -2.37 -2.54
CA ALA A 62 -3.60 -1.36 -3.42
C ALA A 62 -4.41 -0.29 -2.66
N GLY A 63 -5.08 -0.67 -1.58
CA GLY A 63 -5.78 0.28 -0.71
C GLY A 63 -4.84 1.23 0.02
N LEU A 64 -3.67 0.76 0.48
CA LEU A 64 -2.67 1.64 1.08
C LEU A 64 -2.11 2.63 0.04
N ALA A 65 -1.77 2.14 -1.16
CA ALA A 65 -1.27 3.00 -2.24
C ALA A 65 -2.28 4.08 -2.64
N ALA A 66 -3.57 3.74 -2.68
CA ALA A 66 -4.63 4.70 -2.94
C ALA A 66 -4.76 5.76 -1.83
N LEU A 67 -4.67 5.36 -0.56
CA LEU A 67 -4.63 6.31 0.56
C LEU A 67 -3.44 7.28 0.47
N MET A 68 -2.25 6.76 0.10
CA MET A 68 -1.06 7.60 -0.10
C MET A 68 -1.21 8.57 -1.26
N ALA A 69 -1.99 8.21 -2.28
CA ALA A 69 -2.35 9.08 -3.40
C ALA A 69 -3.48 10.08 -3.07
N GLY A 70 -4.00 10.07 -1.83
CA GLY A 70 -5.09 10.95 -1.40
C GLY A 70 -6.48 10.54 -1.92
N LEU A 71 -6.63 9.31 -2.40
CA LEU A 71 -7.92 8.81 -2.91
C LEU A 71 -8.81 8.31 -1.76
N PRO A 72 -10.14 8.50 -1.84
CA PRO A 72 -11.08 7.85 -0.93
C PRO A 72 -10.97 6.33 -1.02
N VAL A 73 -10.91 5.64 0.13
CA VAL A 73 -10.81 4.17 0.19
C VAL A 73 -11.94 3.59 1.03
N THR A 74 -12.63 2.60 0.47
CA THR A 74 -13.63 1.79 1.17
C THR A 74 -13.12 0.36 1.38
N CYS A 75 -13.09 -0.08 2.64
CA CYS A 75 -12.65 -1.41 3.03
C CYS A 75 -13.86 -2.34 3.24
N TRP A 76 -13.91 -3.44 2.48
CA TRP A 76 -14.88 -4.51 2.64
C TRP A 76 -14.39 -5.65 3.55
N GLY A 77 -13.09 -5.72 3.79
CA GLY A 77 -12.49 -6.53 4.85
C GLY A 77 -11.85 -5.65 5.92
N THR A 78 -10.94 -6.22 6.71
CA THR A 78 -10.31 -5.52 7.85
C THR A 78 -8.77 -5.46 7.72
N PRO A 79 -8.21 -4.89 6.63
CA PRO A 79 -6.76 -4.75 6.49
C PRO A 79 -6.15 -3.93 7.64
N PHE A 80 -4.82 -3.95 7.76
CA PHE A 80 -4.12 -3.27 8.86
C PHE A 80 -4.40 -1.76 8.92
N TYR A 81 -4.73 -1.15 7.78
CA TYR A 81 -5.06 0.26 7.63
C TYR A 81 -6.55 0.61 7.87
N ALA A 82 -7.46 -0.39 7.91
CA ALA A 82 -8.87 -0.18 8.24
C ALA A 82 -9.06 0.25 9.70
N GLY A 83 -10.12 0.98 10.02
CA GLY A 83 -10.45 1.41 11.39
C GLY A 83 -9.48 2.44 11.98
N ARG A 84 -8.62 3.04 11.15
CA ARG A 84 -7.66 4.08 11.56
C ARG A 84 -8.18 5.50 11.31
N GLY A 85 -9.42 5.63 10.85
CA GLY A 85 -10.04 6.92 10.52
C GLY A 85 -9.63 7.50 9.18
N LEU A 86 -9.00 6.70 8.31
CA LEU A 86 -8.57 7.04 6.96
C LEU A 86 -9.43 6.39 5.87
N THR A 87 -10.30 5.45 6.24
CA THR A 87 -11.10 4.62 5.33
C THR A 87 -12.58 4.65 5.69
N THR A 88 -13.43 4.34 4.71
CA THR A 88 -14.82 3.93 4.98
C THR A 88 -14.86 2.42 5.19
N ASP A 89 -15.04 1.96 6.42
CA ASP A 89 -15.02 0.53 6.75
C ASP A 89 -16.43 -0.06 6.70
N ARG A 90 -16.62 -1.09 5.86
CA ARG A 90 -17.89 -1.84 5.73
C ARG A 90 -17.91 -3.10 6.58
N ALA A 91 -16.74 -3.69 6.83
CA ALA A 91 -16.60 -4.77 7.79
C ALA A 91 -16.42 -4.23 9.21
N PRO A 92 -16.91 -4.95 10.25
CA PRO A 92 -16.64 -4.59 11.63
C PRO A 92 -15.13 -4.59 11.89
N VAL A 93 -14.57 -3.43 12.17
CA VAL A 93 -13.21 -3.29 12.68
C VAL A 93 -13.26 -3.34 14.19
N GLY A 94 -12.45 -4.21 14.79
CA GLY A 94 -12.41 -4.37 16.24
C GLY A 94 -12.17 -3.03 16.97
N ASP A 95 -12.78 -2.90 18.15
CA ASP A 95 -12.73 -1.68 18.95
C ASP A 95 -11.29 -1.29 19.32
N GLY A 96 -11.07 0.01 19.53
CA GLY A 96 -9.82 0.52 20.10
C GLY A 96 -8.65 0.69 19.12
N ARG A 97 -8.87 0.57 17.80
CA ARG A 97 -7.85 1.01 16.83
C ARG A 97 -7.64 2.52 16.96
N ARG A 98 -6.42 2.91 17.34
CA ARG A 98 -5.99 4.31 17.37
C ARG A 98 -6.18 4.94 15.97
N ARG A 99 -6.76 6.14 15.92
CA ARG A 99 -6.80 7.00 14.73
C ARG A 99 -5.39 7.49 14.37
N LEU A 100 -5.06 7.45 13.09
CA LEU A 100 -3.74 7.83 12.57
C LEU A 100 -3.89 8.87 11.46
N THR A 101 -2.86 9.70 11.28
CA THR A 101 -2.67 10.41 10.00
C THR A 101 -2.10 9.46 8.94
N ILE A 102 -2.13 9.86 7.67
CA ILE A 102 -1.54 9.05 6.60
C ILE A 102 -0.03 8.88 6.80
N GLU A 103 0.66 9.92 7.27
CA GLU A 103 2.09 9.88 7.58
C GLU A 103 2.39 8.92 8.73
N GLU A 104 1.57 8.89 9.78
CA GLU A 104 1.73 7.96 10.89
C GLU A 104 1.52 6.51 10.46
N LEU A 105 0.51 6.27 9.62
CA LEU A 105 0.26 4.93 9.06
C LEU A 105 1.45 4.48 8.21
N VAL A 106 1.89 5.30 7.26
CA VAL A 106 3.00 5.01 6.34
C VAL A 106 4.31 4.81 7.10
N ALA A 107 4.65 5.68 8.05
CA ALA A 107 5.85 5.53 8.86
C ALA A 107 5.77 4.26 9.73
N GLY A 108 4.60 4.00 10.33
CA GLY A 108 4.38 2.80 11.13
C GLY A 108 4.58 1.52 10.33
N THR A 109 4.12 1.49 9.08
CA THR A 109 4.14 0.28 8.25
C THR A 109 5.44 0.12 7.48
N LEU A 110 5.85 1.15 6.72
CA LEU A 110 6.98 1.05 5.79
C LEU A 110 8.33 1.39 6.43
N ILE A 111 8.37 1.95 7.63
CA ILE A 111 9.63 2.32 8.30
C ILE A 111 9.80 1.54 9.61
N VAL A 112 8.81 1.59 10.50
CA VAL A 112 8.94 1.05 11.86
C VAL A 112 8.70 -0.46 11.91
N ALA A 113 7.68 -0.96 11.22
CA ALA A 113 7.32 -2.38 11.24
C ALA A 113 8.06 -3.23 10.20
N SER A 114 8.78 -2.62 9.27
CA SER A 114 9.51 -3.31 8.19
C SER A 114 11.02 -3.33 8.42
N THR A 115 11.65 -4.42 7.98
CA THR A 115 13.11 -4.50 7.83
C THR A 115 13.45 -4.44 6.35
N HIS A 116 14.35 -3.54 5.98
CA HIS A 116 14.79 -3.37 4.60
C HIS A 116 16.17 -3.96 4.38
N ILE A 117 16.35 -4.60 3.23
CA ILE A 117 17.61 -5.20 2.80
C ILE A 117 17.94 -4.63 1.42
N ASP A 118 19.16 -4.12 1.23
CA ASP A 118 19.62 -3.69 -0.08
C ASP A 118 19.79 -4.94 -0.96
N ALA A 119 18.96 -5.06 -2.00
CA ALA A 119 18.92 -6.20 -2.91
C ALA A 119 20.27 -6.48 -3.60
N ARG A 120 21.17 -5.48 -3.72
CA ARG A 120 22.49 -5.67 -4.31
C ARG A 120 23.52 -6.18 -3.30
N THR A 121 23.46 -5.72 -2.06
CA THR A 121 24.51 -6.00 -1.06
C THR A 121 24.11 -7.08 -0.06
N GLY A 122 22.81 -7.34 0.09
CA GLY A 122 22.27 -8.23 1.11
C GLY A 122 22.36 -7.68 2.53
N ILE A 123 22.72 -6.39 2.69
CA ILE A 123 22.93 -5.76 4.00
C ILE A 123 21.66 -4.98 4.40
N PRO A 124 21.29 -4.99 5.70
CA PRO A 124 20.22 -4.15 6.19
C PRO A 124 20.43 -2.67 5.84
N CYS A 125 19.39 -2.03 5.31
CA CYS A 125 19.39 -0.63 4.90
C CYS A 125 18.15 0.11 5.43
N SER A 126 18.07 1.41 5.16
CA SER A 126 16.88 2.21 5.49
C SER A 126 15.81 2.11 4.40
N ALA A 127 14.57 2.49 4.73
CA ALA A 127 13.48 2.57 3.74
C ALA A 127 13.81 3.58 2.63
N GLU A 128 14.51 4.67 2.99
CA GLU A 128 14.98 5.72 2.09
C GLU A 128 16.04 5.22 1.13
N ASP A 129 16.96 4.36 1.59
CA ASP A 129 17.95 3.74 0.71
C ASP A 129 17.27 2.89 -0.37
N VAL A 130 16.24 2.11 0.03
CA VAL A 130 15.42 1.33 -0.91
C VAL A 130 14.69 2.26 -1.89
N ALA A 131 14.03 3.30 -1.40
CA ALA A 131 13.28 4.24 -2.23
C ALA A 131 14.19 4.96 -3.25
N ASN A 132 15.33 5.48 -2.80
CA ASN A 132 16.32 6.13 -3.64
C ASN A 132 16.86 5.19 -4.72
N ARG A 133 17.04 3.91 -4.39
CA ARG A 133 17.49 2.91 -5.34
C ARG A 133 16.45 2.61 -6.42
N ILE A 134 15.19 2.41 -6.04
CA ILE A 134 14.08 2.22 -6.97
C ILE A 134 13.96 3.43 -7.90
N LEU A 135 14.10 4.65 -7.37
CA LEU A 135 14.06 5.87 -8.16
C LEU A 135 15.23 5.95 -9.15
N ALA A 136 16.45 5.67 -8.70
CA ALA A 136 17.64 5.65 -9.56
C ALA A 136 17.52 4.64 -10.70
N GLU A 137 16.94 3.46 -10.43
CA GLU A 137 16.68 2.43 -11.44
C GLU A 137 15.61 2.88 -12.45
N ARG A 138 14.53 3.51 -11.99
CA ARG A 138 13.48 4.06 -12.87
C ARG A 138 13.96 5.21 -13.75
N GLU A 139 14.83 6.07 -13.24
CA GLU A 139 15.39 7.19 -14.00
C GLU A 139 16.54 6.80 -14.93
N GLY A 140 16.95 5.52 -14.94
CA GLY A 140 18.16 5.06 -15.63
C GLY A 140 19.45 5.70 -15.09
N ARG A 141 19.39 6.36 -13.93
CA ARG A 141 20.48 7.10 -13.29
C ARG A 141 21.18 6.25 -12.24
N LEU A 142 21.80 5.15 -12.65
CA LEU A 142 22.76 4.48 -11.78
C LEU A 142 24.13 5.17 -11.89
N THR A 143 24.35 6.18 -11.05
CA THR A 143 25.71 6.64 -10.69
C THR A 143 25.97 6.36 -9.21
N LEU A 144 26.99 5.52 -8.97
CA LEU A 144 27.52 5.19 -7.64
C LEU A 144 28.00 6.46 -6.93
N ARG A 145 27.41 6.80 -5.77
CA ARG A 145 28.05 7.65 -4.76
C ARG A 145 27.52 7.33 -3.36
N LEU A 146 28.41 6.82 -2.51
CA LEU A 146 28.21 6.67 -1.07
C LEU A 146 28.37 8.04 -0.40
N LEU A 147 27.42 8.45 0.44
CA LEU A 147 27.60 9.55 1.40
C LEU A 147 26.87 9.26 2.74
N PRO A 148 27.32 9.83 3.87
CA PRO A 148 27.29 9.16 5.15
C PRO A 148 26.08 9.48 6.04
N ARG A 149 25.76 8.46 6.85
CA ARG A 149 24.81 8.40 7.96
C ARG A 149 25.18 9.45 9.02
N THR A 150 24.31 10.42 9.31
CA THR A 150 24.11 11.02 10.67
C THR A 150 23.22 12.26 10.60
N ALA A 151 21.90 12.05 10.65
CA ALA A 151 20.97 13.09 11.14
C ALA A 151 19.62 12.50 11.60
N TRP A 152 19.30 11.25 11.26
CA TRP A 152 17.91 10.79 11.31
C TRP A 152 17.59 9.69 12.33
N TYR A 153 18.60 9.17 13.04
CA TYR A 153 18.36 8.30 14.20
C TYR A 153 17.44 8.97 15.23
N ALA A 154 17.52 10.29 15.40
CA ALA A 154 16.73 11.02 16.38
C ALA A 154 15.21 11.03 16.07
N THR A 155 14.82 11.18 14.81
CA THR A 155 13.41 11.29 14.39
C THR A 155 12.70 9.93 14.41
N ALA A 156 13.35 8.89 13.87
CA ALA A 156 12.82 7.53 13.90
C ALA A 156 12.71 6.98 15.33
N LEU A 157 13.70 7.28 16.19
CA LEU A 157 13.64 6.93 17.62
C LEU A 157 12.56 7.72 18.36
N ALA A 158 12.32 8.99 18.03
CA ALA A 158 11.26 9.78 18.64
C ALA A 158 9.87 9.21 18.34
N VAL A 159 9.65 8.72 17.11
CA VAL A 159 8.39 8.06 16.72
C VAL A 159 8.27 6.68 17.36
N ALA A 160 9.32 5.85 17.32
CA ALA A 160 9.33 4.53 17.95
C ALA A 160 9.10 4.60 19.48
N LYS A 161 9.69 5.58 20.16
CA LYS A 161 9.53 5.81 21.60
C LYS A 161 8.14 6.33 21.96
N ARG A 162 7.48 7.06 21.04
CA ARG A 162 6.10 7.55 21.20
C ARG A 162 5.04 6.47 20.93
N LEU A 163 5.40 5.43 20.17
CA LEU A 163 4.49 4.33 19.80
C LEU A 163 4.56 3.11 20.72
N GLY A 164 5.46 3.09 21.73
CA GLY A 164 5.49 2.05 22.77
C GLY A 164 5.66 0.61 22.26
N ALA A 165 6.16 0.43 21.04
CA ALA A 165 6.10 -0.85 20.34
C ALA A 165 7.22 -1.81 20.79
N ARG A 166 6.85 -2.88 21.51
CA ARG A 166 7.65 -4.11 21.57
C ARG A 166 7.39 -4.91 20.28
N ILE A 167 8.40 -4.99 19.43
CA ILE A 167 8.38 -5.70 18.15
C ILE A 167 8.19 -7.20 18.42
N ARG A 168 7.10 -7.78 17.92
CA ARG A 168 6.98 -9.21 17.64
C ARG A 168 6.57 -9.35 16.18
N GLN A 169 7.27 -10.25 15.51
CA GLN A 169 7.27 -10.53 14.07
C GLN A 169 5.85 -10.54 13.47
N PHE A 170 5.68 -9.95 12.29
CA PHE A 170 4.48 -10.09 11.48
C PHE A 170 4.88 -10.52 10.06
N VAL A 171 4.36 -11.66 9.63
CA VAL A 171 4.47 -12.20 8.26
C VAL A 171 3.15 -11.88 7.58
N SER A 172 3.20 -11.23 6.41
CA SER A 172 2.00 -11.02 5.58
C SER A 172 1.91 -12.13 4.55
N PHE A 173 0.75 -12.80 4.49
CA PHE A 173 0.35 -13.63 3.35
C PHE A 173 -0.73 -12.88 2.58
N SER A 174 -0.64 -12.95 1.25
CA SER A 174 -1.60 -12.48 0.26
C SER A 174 -3.02 -13.02 0.48
#